data_AF-A0A3D5VFX4-F1
#
_entry.id   AF-A0A3D5VFX4-F1
#
_cell.length_a   1.000
_cell.length_b   1.000
_cell.length_c   1.000
_cell.angle_alpha   90.00
_cell.angle_beta   90.00
_cell.angle_gamma   90.00
#
_symmetry.space_group_name_H-M   'P 1'
#
loop_
_entity.id
_entity.type
_entity.pdbx_description
1 polymer ?
#
loop_
_entity_poly.entity_id
_entity_poly.type
_entity_poly.pdbx_seq_one_letter_code
_entity_poly.pdbx_strand_id
1 'polypeptide(L)'
;MFRVLAVSCLLLLLLAGSVSAAGGVRLVIMDGVNLEHLQLEEYGNFRFLMEHGALGLANANTAGARSRENALLTLASGSRALGPGAGEIYGGEEELETGTAAVVHARCTGVSPPPGALVLPGIAVIAEANGGLLHTVRIGYLADSLKAAGKTAAALVNG
;
A
#
# COMPACT_ATOMS: atom_id res chain seq x y z
N MET A 1 15.88 -42.35 36.16
CA MET A 1 15.12 -41.07 36.06
C MET A 1 15.76 -40.07 35.09
N PHE A 2 17.03 -39.71 35.22
CA PHE A 2 17.69 -38.70 34.36
C PHE A 2 17.61 -38.96 32.85
N ARG A 3 17.76 -40.21 32.39
CA ARG A 3 17.68 -40.55 30.96
C ARG A 3 16.28 -40.35 30.36
N VAL A 4 15.24 -40.66 31.14
CA VAL A 4 13.84 -40.48 30.70
C VAL A 4 13.50 -38.98 30.64
N LEU A 5 14.00 -38.19 31.60
CA LEU A 5 13.84 -36.75 31.62
C LEU A 5 14.56 -36.07 30.42
N ALA A 6 15.78 -36.50 30.12
CA ALA A 6 16.56 -35.99 28.99
C ALA A 6 15.91 -36.31 27.64
N VAL A 7 15.39 -37.52 27.46
CA VAL A 7 14.65 -37.91 26.24
C VAL A 7 13.35 -37.12 26.12
N SER A 8 12.63 -36.90 27.23
CA SER A 8 11.40 -36.10 27.23
C SER A 8 11.66 -34.62 26.90
N CYS A 9 12.74 -34.02 27.40
CA CYS A 9 13.16 -32.66 27.04
C CYS A 9 13.59 -32.55 25.57
N LEU A 10 14.32 -33.55 25.05
CA LEU A 10 14.73 -33.57 23.65
C LEU A 10 13.50 -33.70 22.72
N LEU A 11 12.51 -34.51 23.13
CA LEU A 11 11.25 -34.66 22.39
C LEU A 11 10.43 -33.36 22.38
N LEU A 12 10.38 -32.64 23.50
CA LEU A 12 9.71 -31.33 23.60
C LEU A 12 10.40 -30.25 22.76
N LEU A 13 11.73 -30.26 22.68
CA LEU A 13 12.50 -29.35 21.82
C LEU A 13 12.31 -29.66 20.33
N LEU A 14 12.15 -30.94 19.96
CA LEU A 14 11.84 -31.35 18.59
C LEU A 14 10.38 -31.07 18.20
N LEU A 15 9.47 -31.01 19.17
CA LEU A 15 8.06 -30.65 18.99
C LEU A 15 7.80 -29.15 19.09
N ALA A 16 8.78 -28.36 19.56
CA ALA A 16 8.75 -26.91 19.51
C ALA A 16 8.95 -26.45 18.06
N GLY A 17 7.90 -26.56 17.25
CA GLY A 17 7.86 -25.94 15.93
C GLY A 17 8.18 -24.45 16.05
N SER A 18 8.91 -23.91 15.08
CA SER A 18 9.10 -22.47 14.98
C SER A 18 7.74 -21.79 14.94
N VAL A 19 7.43 -20.98 15.96
CA VAL A 19 6.29 -20.06 15.95
C VAL A 19 6.57 -19.05 14.83
N SER A 20 6.10 -19.37 13.64
CA SER A 20 6.01 -18.42 12.55
C SER A 20 4.68 -17.70 12.72
N ALA A 21 4.69 -16.61 13.47
CA ALA A 21 3.63 -15.63 13.33
C ALA A 21 3.78 -15.02 11.94
N ALA A 22 3.10 -15.60 10.96
CA ALA A 22 2.91 -14.99 9.65
C ALA A 22 2.01 -13.76 9.84
N GLY A 23 2.55 -12.70 10.42
CA GLY A 23 1.83 -11.46 10.67
C GLY A 23 1.34 -10.89 9.35
N GLY A 24 0.03 -10.67 9.26
CA GLY A 24 -0.57 -9.88 8.18
C GLY A 24 -0.48 -8.41 8.52
N VAL A 25 -0.03 -7.59 7.56
CA VAL A 25 -0.05 -6.13 7.67
C VAL A 25 -1.30 -5.63 6.95
N ARG A 26 -2.09 -4.79 7.61
CA ARG A 26 -3.19 -4.04 6.98
C ARG A 26 -2.79 -2.56 6.97
N LEU A 27 -2.58 -2.01 5.80
CA LEU A 27 -2.35 -0.58 5.62
C LEU A 27 -3.69 0.08 5.30
N VAL A 28 -4.12 1.01 6.14
CA VAL A 28 -5.29 1.84 5.92
C VAL A 28 -4.82 3.26 5.68
N ILE A 29 -5.12 3.81 4.51
CA ILE A 29 -4.81 5.20 4.18
C ILE A 29 -6.12 5.97 4.22
N MET A 30 -6.16 7.02 5.05
CA MET A 30 -7.34 7.87 5.24
C MET A 30 -6.96 9.30 4.89
N ASP A 31 -7.56 9.83 3.83
CA ASP A 31 -7.46 11.25 3.49
C ASP A 31 -8.38 12.08 4.40
N GLY A 32 -8.05 13.36 4.60
CA GLY A 32 -8.84 14.30 5.41
C GLY A 32 -8.68 14.17 6.92
N VAL A 33 -7.80 13.29 7.41
CA VAL A 33 -7.50 13.17 8.85
C VAL A 33 -6.36 14.12 9.24
N ASN A 34 -6.69 15.14 10.02
CA ASN A 34 -5.71 16.03 10.69
C ASN A 34 -5.46 15.62 12.16
N LEU A 35 -4.53 16.29 12.84
CA LEU A 35 -4.18 16.02 14.25
C LEU A 35 -5.31 16.35 15.24
N GLU A 36 -6.21 17.26 14.90
CA GLU A 36 -7.33 17.65 15.78
C GLU A 36 -8.34 16.50 15.90
N HIS A 37 -8.60 15.78 14.81
CA HIS A 37 -9.46 14.60 14.85
C HIS A 37 -8.93 13.51 15.80
N LEU A 38 -7.61 13.43 16.00
CA LEU A 38 -7.04 12.45 16.93
C LEU A 38 -7.35 12.76 18.41
N GLN A 39 -7.80 13.99 18.71
CA GLN A 39 -8.10 14.44 20.07
C GLN A 39 -9.60 14.35 20.42
N LEU A 40 -10.47 14.09 19.45
CA LEU A 40 -11.92 14.08 19.64
C LEU A 40 -12.36 12.82 20.41
N GLU A 41 -13.06 13.01 21.53
CA GLU A 41 -13.52 11.90 22.39
C GLU A 41 -14.52 10.97 21.69
N GLU A 42 -15.28 11.51 20.74
CA GLU A 42 -16.22 10.74 19.91
C GLU A 42 -15.52 9.72 18.98
N TYR A 43 -14.24 9.93 18.66
CA TYR A 43 -13.47 9.02 17.80
C TYR A 43 -12.72 7.96 18.62
N GLY A 44 -13.50 7.15 19.34
CA GLY A 44 -12.98 6.11 20.24
C GLY A 44 -12.00 5.13 19.59
N ASN A 45 -12.12 4.87 18.28
CA ASN A 45 -11.20 4.01 17.54
C ASN A 45 -9.81 4.63 17.37
N PHE A 46 -9.70 5.95 17.15
CA PHE A 46 -8.38 6.61 17.10
C PHE A 46 -7.70 6.55 18.46
N ARG A 47 -8.46 6.82 19.54
CA ARG A 47 -7.94 6.68 20.91
C ARG A 47 -7.43 5.27 21.19
N PHE A 48 -8.21 4.25 20.86
CA PHE A 48 -7.81 2.85 21.00
C PHE A 48 -6.49 2.55 20.28
N LEU A 49 -6.34 2.99 19.03
CA LEU A 49 -5.13 2.79 18.24
C LEU A 49 -3.91 3.53 18.82
N MET A 50 -4.10 4.73 19.39
CA MET A 50 -3.02 5.47 20.04
C MET A 50 -2.60 4.85 21.37
N GLU A 51 -3.54 4.33 22.16
CA GLU A 51 -3.26 3.69 23.46
C GLU A 51 -2.58 2.32 23.32
N HIS A 52 -2.90 1.57 22.27
CA HIS A 52 -2.40 0.20 22.05
C HIS A 52 -1.37 0.10 20.92
N GLY A 53 -0.93 1.24 20.38
CA GLY A 53 -0.04 1.31 19.22
C GLY A 53 1.02 2.39 19.37
N ALA A 54 1.46 2.92 18.24
CA ALA A 54 2.43 4.01 18.19
C ALA A 54 1.92 5.10 17.24
N LEU A 55 2.14 6.36 17.62
CA LEU A 55 1.85 7.52 16.79
C LEU A 55 3.15 8.08 16.23
N GLY A 56 3.22 8.24 14.91
CA GLY A 56 4.34 8.87 14.22
C GLY A 56 3.83 9.91 13.22
N LEU A 57 4.56 11.01 13.09
CA LEU A 57 4.31 12.01 12.07
C LEU A 57 5.33 11.83 10.94
N ALA A 58 4.85 11.44 9.76
CA ALA A 58 5.69 11.39 8.56
C ALA A 58 5.88 12.78 7.96
N ASN A 59 6.90 12.96 7.13
CA ASN A 59 7.06 14.18 6.35
C ASN A 59 5.89 14.33 5.36
N ALA A 60 5.10 15.38 5.51
CA ALA A 60 3.92 15.65 4.69
C ALA A 60 4.23 16.45 3.40
N ASN A 61 5.50 16.59 3.04
CA ASN A 61 5.89 17.26 1.80
C ASN A 61 5.84 16.28 0.63
N THR A 62 5.08 16.67 -0.39
CA THR A 62 4.98 15.97 -1.68
C THR A 62 5.91 16.61 -2.69
N ALA A 63 5.99 16.06 -3.92
CA ALA A 63 6.44 16.88 -5.03
C ALA A 63 5.27 17.79 -5.45
N GLY A 64 5.54 19.09 -5.65
CA GLY A 64 4.51 20.06 -6.01
C GLY A 64 3.52 20.38 -4.89
N ALA A 65 2.24 20.53 -5.26
CA ALA A 65 1.17 20.86 -4.32
C ALA A 65 0.82 19.67 -3.39
N ARG A 66 0.27 19.99 -2.22
CA ARG A 66 -0.27 19.00 -1.26
C ARG A 66 -1.66 18.54 -1.70
N SER A 67 -1.74 17.84 -2.82
CA SER A 67 -2.97 17.18 -3.28
C SER A 67 -3.03 15.73 -2.80
N ARG A 68 -4.23 15.15 -2.81
CA ARG A 68 -4.47 13.74 -2.49
C ARG A 68 -3.57 12.82 -3.33
N GLU A 69 -3.51 13.08 -4.62
CA GLU A 69 -2.78 12.28 -5.60
C GLU A 69 -1.28 12.31 -5.34
N ASN A 70 -0.72 13.50 -5.14
CA ASN A 70 0.70 13.67 -4.84
C ASN A 70 1.07 13.04 -3.50
N ALA A 71 0.18 13.12 -2.49
CA ALA A 71 0.40 12.52 -1.18
C ALA A 71 0.41 10.98 -1.25
N LEU A 72 -0.58 10.39 -1.93
CA LEU A 72 -0.67 8.94 -2.11
C LEU A 72 0.53 8.38 -2.88
N LEU A 73 0.93 9.01 -3.98
CA LEU A 73 2.12 8.56 -4.71
C LEU A 73 3.41 8.78 -3.94
N THR A 74 3.50 9.84 -3.14
CA THR A 74 4.68 10.07 -2.28
C THR A 74 4.81 8.93 -1.26
N LEU A 75 3.70 8.53 -0.63
CA LEU A 75 3.65 7.37 0.26
C LEU A 75 4.00 6.07 -0.48
N ALA A 76 3.39 5.82 -1.64
CA ALA A 76 3.55 4.56 -2.37
C ALA A 76 4.92 4.40 -3.03
N SER A 77 5.60 5.50 -3.38
CA SER A 77 6.93 5.48 -3.99
C SER A 77 8.07 5.56 -2.97
N GLY A 78 7.78 5.91 -1.71
CA GLY A 78 8.80 6.14 -0.68
C GLY A 78 9.66 7.39 -0.90
N SER A 79 9.27 8.27 -1.82
CA SER A 79 9.96 9.51 -2.18
C SER A 79 8.95 10.56 -2.63
N ARG A 80 9.32 11.86 -2.64
CA ARG A 80 8.40 12.91 -3.12
C ARG A 80 8.01 12.66 -4.58
N ALA A 81 6.72 12.54 -4.86
CA ALA A 81 6.21 12.20 -6.20
C ALA A 81 5.06 13.12 -6.64
N LEU A 82 4.95 13.30 -7.96
CA LEU A 82 3.86 13.98 -8.65
C LEU A 82 2.83 12.94 -9.13
N GLY A 83 1.54 13.19 -8.95
CA GLY A 83 0.46 12.29 -9.33
C GLY A 83 -0.61 12.91 -10.22
N PRO A 84 -0.25 13.49 -11.38
CA PRO A 84 -1.28 13.97 -12.31
C PRO A 84 -2.20 12.80 -12.69
N GLY A 85 -3.52 12.96 -12.50
CA GLY A 85 -4.51 11.93 -12.84
C GLY A 85 -4.47 10.67 -11.98
N ALA A 86 -3.76 10.65 -10.85
CA ALA A 86 -3.69 9.45 -10.00
C ALA A 86 -5.00 9.13 -9.24
N GLY A 87 -6.00 10.01 -9.31
CA GLY A 87 -7.32 9.80 -8.71
C GLY A 87 -8.25 8.87 -9.50
N GLU A 88 -7.91 8.56 -10.75
CA GLU A 88 -8.75 7.79 -11.68
C GLU A 88 -8.33 6.32 -11.73
N ILE A 89 -8.60 5.60 -10.64
CA ILE A 89 -8.38 4.14 -10.54
C ILE A 89 -9.70 3.42 -10.82
N TYR A 90 -9.67 2.46 -11.73
CA TYR A 90 -10.87 1.76 -12.19
C TYR A 90 -10.76 0.25 -11.99
N GLY A 91 -11.91 -0.42 -11.88
CA GLY A 91 -11.97 -1.86 -12.08
C GLY A 91 -11.71 -2.19 -13.55
N GLY A 92 -10.99 -3.28 -13.86
CA GLY A 92 -10.69 -3.62 -15.26
C GLY A 92 -11.92 -3.74 -16.18
N GLU A 93 -13.05 -4.19 -15.65
CA GLU A 93 -14.32 -4.36 -16.37
C GLU A 93 -15.21 -3.10 -16.36
N GLU A 94 -14.76 -2.01 -15.74
CA GLU A 94 -15.51 -0.77 -15.68
C GLU A 94 -15.53 -0.10 -17.07
N GLU A 95 -16.71 0.37 -17.50
CA GLU A 95 -16.87 0.99 -18.81
C GLU A 95 -16.40 2.45 -18.81
N LEU A 96 -15.45 2.77 -19.69
CA LEU A 96 -15.03 4.13 -20.00
C LEU A 96 -15.53 4.52 -21.41
N GLU A 97 -15.36 5.78 -21.79
CA GLU A 97 -15.87 6.32 -23.06
C GLU A 97 -15.46 5.52 -24.31
N THR A 98 -14.30 4.86 -24.28
CA THR A 98 -13.71 4.15 -25.43
C THR A 98 -13.56 2.63 -25.23
N GLY A 99 -14.30 2.07 -24.28
CA GLY A 99 -14.34 0.66 -23.90
C GLY A 99 -13.97 0.44 -22.43
N THR A 100 -13.81 -0.83 -22.04
CA THR A 100 -13.47 -1.15 -20.64
C THR A 100 -12.13 -0.54 -20.21
N ALA A 101 -12.01 -0.23 -18.93
CA ALA A 101 -10.82 0.38 -18.36
C ALA A 101 -9.56 -0.48 -18.61
N ALA A 102 -9.69 -1.81 -18.60
CA ALA A 102 -8.60 -2.72 -18.96
C ALA A 102 -8.12 -2.52 -20.42
N VAL A 103 -9.06 -2.34 -21.36
CA VAL A 103 -8.74 -2.08 -22.77
C VAL A 103 -8.06 -0.72 -22.92
N VAL A 104 -8.59 0.31 -22.26
CA VAL A 104 -7.98 1.65 -22.29
C VAL A 104 -6.57 1.62 -21.69
N HIS A 105 -6.39 0.97 -20.53
CA HIS A 105 -5.09 0.81 -19.90
C HIS A 105 -4.09 0.08 -20.82
N ALA A 106 -4.50 -1.02 -21.46
CA ALA A 106 -3.65 -1.75 -22.40
C ALA A 106 -3.26 -0.90 -23.62
N ARG A 107 -4.17 -0.06 -24.14
CA ARG A 107 -3.85 0.87 -25.23
C ARG A 107 -2.84 1.95 -24.80
N CYS A 108 -3.00 2.49 -23.59
CA CYS A 108 -2.13 3.55 -23.06
C CYS A 108 -0.73 3.05 -22.67
N THR A 109 -0.62 1.80 -22.21
CA THR A 109 0.62 1.28 -21.60
C THR A 109 1.29 0.16 -22.39
N GLY A 110 0.57 -0.48 -23.31
CA GLY A 110 1.00 -1.71 -23.97
C GLY A 110 0.91 -2.96 -23.08
N VAL A 111 0.41 -2.85 -21.84
CA VAL A 111 0.33 -3.95 -20.87
C VAL A 111 -1.12 -4.39 -20.69
N SER A 112 -1.40 -5.65 -21.00
CA SER A 112 -2.71 -6.24 -20.72
C SER A 112 -2.83 -6.60 -19.22
N PRO A 113 -3.76 -6.00 -18.48
CA PRO A 113 -3.95 -6.31 -17.07
C PRO A 113 -4.61 -7.69 -16.91
N PRO A 114 -4.30 -8.44 -15.83
CA PRO A 114 -4.98 -9.70 -15.55
C PRO A 114 -6.45 -9.46 -15.10
N PRO A 115 -7.33 -10.46 -15.24
CA PRO A 115 -8.71 -10.36 -14.80
C PRO A 115 -8.83 -9.96 -13.32
N GLY A 116 -9.76 -9.05 -13.02
CA GLY A 116 -9.99 -8.54 -11.66
C GLY A 116 -8.94 -7.53 -11.16
N ALA A 117 -7.97 -7.13 -11.98
CA ALA A 117 -7.05 -6.07 -11.63
C ALA A 117 -7.74 -4.70 -11.59
N LEU A 118 -7.25 -3.85 -10.67
CA LEU A 118 -7.46 -2.41 -10.76
C LEU A 118 -6.46 -1.83 -11.77
N VAL A 119 -6.92 -0.86 -12.54
CA VAL A 119 -6.14 -0.23 -13.61
C VAL A 119 -6.15 1.28 -13.44
N LEU A 120 -5.05 1.90 -13.83
CA LEU A 120 -4.90 3.33 -13.89
C LEU A 120 -4.41 3.70 -15.29
N PRO A 121 -5.30 4.01 -16.24
CA PRO A 121 -4.91 4.32 -17.63
C PRO A 121 -3.91 5.49 -17.72
N GLY A 122 -4.02 6.47 -16.83
CA GLY A 122 -3.14 7.64 -16.74
C GLY A 122 -1.71 7.38 -16.23
N ILE A 123 -1.29 6.13 -16.01
CA ILE A 123 0.01 5.82 -15.38
C ILE A 123 1.21 6.35 -16.19
N ALA A 124 1.08 6.45 -17.51
CA ALA A 124 2.13 7.00 -18.36
C ALA A 124 2.40 8.49 -18.06
N VAL A 125 1.34 9.28 -17.82
CA VAL A 125 1.45 10.71 -17.49
C VAL A 125 2.14 10.90 -16.14
N ILE A 126 1.86 10.02 -15.19
CA ILE A 126 2.55 9.99 -13.89
C ILE A 126 4.03 9.68 -14.09
N ALA A 127 4.37 8.67 -14.89
CA ALA A 127 5.76 8.31 -15.15
C ALA A 127 6.54 9.46 -15.80
N GLU A 128 5.96 10.12 -16.79
CA GLU A 128 6.55 11.27 -17.46
C GLU A 128 6.78 12.44 -16.50
N ALA A 129 5.76 12.82 -15.72
CA ALA A 129 5.85 13.93 -14.76
C ALA A 129 6.94 13.73 -13.72
N ASN A 130 7.15 12.48 -13.26
CA ASN A 130 8.19 12.17 -12.28
C ASN A 130 9.57 11.97 -12.91
N GLY A 131 9.67 11.62 -14.18
CA GLY A 131 10.94 11.49 -14.90
C GLY A 131 11.71 12.83 -15.00
N GLY A 132 11.01 13.96 -14.91
CA GLY A 132 11.60 15.30 -14.90
C GLY A 132 12.13 15.78 -13.55
N LEU A 133 11.99 14.99 -12.47
CA LEU A 133 12.46 15.38 -11.14
C LEU A 133 13.99 15.18 -10.99
N LEU A 134 14.61 15.97 -10.09
CA LEU A 134 16.04 15.87 -9.78
C LEU A 134 16.41 14.61 -8.97
N HIS A 135 15.44 13.77 -8.65
CA HIS A 135 15.60 12.52 -7.93
C HIS A 135 14.76 11.43 -8.59
N THR A 136 15.20 10.18 -8.44
CA THR A 136 14.47 9.04 -8.99
C THR A 136 13.22 8.77 -8.15
N VAL A 137 12.07 8.70 -8.83
CA VAL A 137 10.82 8.23 -8.24
C VAL A 137 10.49 6.87 -8.85
N ARG A 138 10.29 5.86 -8.00
CA ARG A 138 9.86 4.53 -8.43
C ARG A 138 8.37 4.36 -8.23
N ILE A 139 7.61 4.51 -9.30
CA ILE A 139 6.16 4.24 -9.30
C ILE A 139 5.94 2.75 -9.02
N GLY A 140 5.04 2.43 -8.09
CA GLY A 140 4.77 1.06 -7.65
C GLY A 140 5.76 0.48 -6.64
N TYR A 141 6.68 1.28 -6.08
CA TYR A 141 7.71 0.79 -5.15
C TYR A 141 7.17 -0.02 -3.97
N LEU A 142 6.07 0.42 -3.34
CA LEU A 142 5.42 -0.32 -2.26
C LEU A 142 4.97 -1.72 -2.71
N ALA A 143 4.27 -1.81 -3.84
CA ALA A 143 3.79 -3.08 -4.37
C ALA A 143 4.94 -4.01 -4.78
N ASP A 144 5.97 -3.46 -5.44
CA ASP A 144 7.18 -4.20 -5.79
C ASP A 144 7.90 -4.74 -4.56
N SER A 145 8.00 -3.94 -3.50
CA SER A 145 8.66 -4.33 -2.25
C SER A 145 7.89 -5.45 -1.55
N LEU A 146 6.56 -5.37 -1.52
CA LEU A 146 5.70 -6.44 -0.98
C LEU A 146 5.87 -7.73 -1.78
N LYS A 147 5.85 -7.64 -3.11
CA LYS A 147 6.03 -8.79 -4.01
C LYS A 147 7.41 -9.43 -3.83
N ALA A 148 8.48 -8.62 -3.76
CA ALA A 148 9.84 -9.10 -3.53
C ALA A 148 9.99 -9.82 -2.17
N ALA A 149 9.20 -9.42 -1.17
CA ALA A 149 9.13 -10.07 0.13
C ALA A 149 8.19 -11.30 0.16
N GLY A 150 7.68 -11.75 -0.99
CA GLY A 150 6.75 -12.89 -1.08
C GLY A 150 5.37 -12.61 -0.47
N LYS A 151 4.97 -11.34 -0.35
CA LYS A 151 3.66 -10.95 0.18
C LYS A 151 2.66 -10.76 -0.95
N THR A 152 1.43 -11.19 -0.71
CA THR A 152 0.28 -10.86 -1.55
C THR A 152 -0.31 -9.53 -1.09
N ALA A 153 -0.79 -8.73 -2.04
CA ALA A 153 -1.47 -7.48 -1.78
C ALA A 153 -2.84 -7.51 -2.45
N ALA A 154 -3.84 -6.96 -1.77
CA ALA A 154 -5.15 -6.65 -2.33
C ALA A 154 -5.44 -5.18 -2.02
N ALA A 155 -6.06 -4.49 -2.96
CA ALA A 155 -6.49 -3.11 -2.77
C ALA A 155 -8.01 -3.06 -2.81
N LEU A 156 -8.57 -2.33 -1.86
CA LEU A 156 -9.96 -1.90 -1.90
C LEU A 156 -9.92 -0.38 -2.04
N VAL A 157 -10.58 0.13 -3.06
CA VAL A 157 -10.69 1.56 -3.33
C VAL A 157 -12.15 1.92 -3.21
N ASN A 158 -12.44 3.00 -2.49
CA ASN A 158 -13.78 3.55 -2.49
C ASN A 158 -13.95 4.32 -3.81
N GLY A 159 -14.88 3.87 -4.64
CA GLY A 159 -15.38 4.61 -5.80
C GLY A 159 -16.21 5.81 -5.39
#